data_AF-A0A106PYX8-F1
#
_entry.id   AF-A0A106PYX8-F1
#
_cell.length_a   1.000
_cell.length_b   1.000
_cell.length_c   1.000
_cell.angle_alpha   90.00
_cell.angle_beta   90.00
_cell.angle_gamma   90.00
#
_symmetry.space_group_name_H-M   'P 1'
#
loop_
_entity.id
_entity.type
_entity.pdbx_description
1 polymer ?
#
loop_
_entity_poly.entity_id
_entity_poly.type
_entity_poly.pdbx_seq_one_letter_code
_entity_poly.pdbx_strand_id
1 'polypeptide(L)'
;MPARVFVLVVVDEPGKDGFLVRRSYTTIHDPYLQALRLRPLDAMREVHPEKYGLWPRGPGSNASIAEHVMGYDKLTSYISTSSDFPGGADRFRGKVIFVDIAKAKRAGAKLVTTQEIKLELDRYAAQYPHLKNRIVRIKSYAEGLDKEVLVKPNPMVPPSGIYTERGLAVTCGATIWMRDARQTR
;
A
#
# COMPACT_ATOMS: atom_id res chain seq x y z
N MET A 1 7.69 48.90 7.37
CA MET A 1 8.64 47.77 7.33
C MET A 1 7.91 46.55 6.79
N PRO A 2 8.34 45.87 5.72
CA PRO A 2 7.64 44.68 5.24
C PRO A 2 8.05 43.47 6.09
N ALA A 3 7.07 42.72 6.59
CA ALA A 3 7.29 41.51 7.36
C ALA A 3 7.90 40.41 6.46
N ARG A 4 9.06 39.89 6.84
CA ARG A 4 9.66 38.69 6.24
C ARG A 4 9.02 37.47 6.88
N VAL A 5 8.25 36.70 6.10
CA VAL A 5 7.71 35.41 6.53
C VAL A 5 8.83 34.37 6.39
N PHE A 6 9.26 33.81 7.52
CA PHE A 6 10.15 32.65 7.53
C PHE A 6 9.28 31.40 7.62
N VAL A 7 9.23 30.60 6.54
CA VAL A 7 8.58 29.29 6.55
C VAL A 7 9.61 28.26 7.03
N LEU A 8 9.53 27.88 8.30
CA LEU A 8 10.24 26.71 8.83
C LEU A 8 9.48 25.45 8.40
N VAL A 9 9.99 24.77 7.37
CA VAL A 9 9.54 23.41 7.04
C VAL A 9 10.27 22.46 7.98
N VAL A 10 9.60 22.02 9.04
CA VAL A 10 10.09 20.91 9.86
C VAL A 10 9.92 19.65 9.02
N VAL A 11 11.03 19.13 8.47
CA VAL A 11 11.03 17.87 7.72
C VAL A 11 11.09 16.74 8.74
N ASP A 12 9.96 16.12 9.03
CA ASP A 12 9.89 14.84 9.74
C ASP A 12 10.72 13.82 8.94
N GLU A 13 11.69 13.14 9.55
CA GLU A 13 12.55 12.20 8.84
C GLU A 13 11.71 11.11 8.15
N PRO A 14 11.75 10.99 6.81
CA PRO A 14 10.99 9.96 6.10
C PRO A 14 11.43 8.55 6.50
N GLY A 15 10.48 7.69 6.91
CA GLY A 15 10.66 6.23 6.88
C GLY A 15 11.75 5.63 7.78
N LYS A 16 11.91 6.07 9.03
CA LYS A 16 12.78 5.36 10.01
C LYS A 16 12.45 3.86 10.13
N ASP A 17 11.17 3.52 9.96
CA ASP A 17 10.66 2.14 9.93
C ASP A 17 10.60 1.52 8.52
N GLY A 18 11.07 2.24 7.49
CA GLY A 18 10.99 1.87 6.08
C GLY A 18 9.72 2.33 5.36
N PHE A 19 9.61 1.89 4.10
CA PHE A 19 8.49 2.18 3.20
C PHE A 19 7.84 0.90 2.70
N LEU A 20 6.52 0.93 2.53
CA LEU A 20 5.79 -0.04 1.71
C LEU A 20 5.53 0.55 0.33
N VAL A 21 5.62 -0.28 -0.70
CA VAL A 21 5.45 0.14 -2.08
C VAL A 21 4.10 -0.34 -2.61
N ARG A 22 3.36 0.52 -3.29
CA ARG A 22 2.12 0.14 -3.97
C ARG A 22 2.10 0.67 -5.39
N ARG A 23 1.63 -0.17 -6.31
CA ARG A 23 1.25 0.25 -7.66
C ARG A 23 -0.19 0.75 -7.61
N SER A 24 -0.40 2.02 -7.90
CA SER A 24 -1.72 2.67 -7.92
C SER A 24 -2.15 2.97 -9.35
N TYR A 25 -3.46 3.14 -9.55
CA TYR A 25 -4.00 3.56 -10.84
C TYR A 25 -3.45 4.94 -11.24
N THR A 26 -3.27 5.12 -12.53
CA THR A 26 -2.77 6.39 -13.11
C THR A 26 -3.90 7.33 -13.52
N THR A 27 -5.11 6.82 -13.71
CA THR A 27 -6.28 7.58 -14.18
C THR A 27 -7.58 7.00 -13.64
N ILE A 28 -8.59 7.85 -13.47
CA ILE A 28 -9.95 7.45 -13.10
C ILE A 28 -10.67 6.67 -14.22
N HIS A 29 -10.12 6.73 -15.44
CA HIS A 29 -10.65 6.03 -16.61
C HIS A 29 -10.07 4.62 -16.79
N ASP A 30 -9.31 4.12 -15.81
CA ASP A 30 -8.80 2.74 -15.85
C ASP A 30 -9.98 1.73 -15.85
N PRO A 31 -10.04 0.80 -16.81
CA PRO A 31 -11.16 -0.15 -16.91
C PRO A 31 -11.38 -0.99 -15.65
N TYR A 32 -10.31 -1.40 -14.96
CA TYR A 32 -10.42 -2.17 -13.72
C TYR A 32 -10.95 -1.30 -12.58
N LEU A 33 -10.55 -0.04 -12.50
CA LEU A 33 -11.08 0.90 -11.52
C LEU A 33 -12.56 1.21 -11.77
N GLN A 34 -12.96 1.42 -13.03
CA GLN A 34 -14.35 1.66 -13.40
C GLN A 34 -15.25 0.45 -13.10
N ALA A 35 -14.75 -0.77 -13.28
CA ALA A 35 -15.47 -1.99 -12.96
C ALA A 35 -15.85 -2.10 -11.47
N LEU A 36 -15.12 -1.43 -10.57
CA LEU A 36 -15.44 -1.37 -9.14
C LEU A 36 -16.64 -0.46 -8.82
N ARG A 37 -17.09 0.37 -9.77
CA ARG A 37 -18.23 1.29 -9.62
C ARG A 37 -18.15 2.16 -8.36
N LEU A 38 -16.94 2.62 -8.04
CA LEU A 38 -16.69 3.49 -6.90
C LEU A 38 -17.38 4.84 -7.07
N ARG A 39 -17.71 5.50 -5.95
CA ARG A 39 -18.14 6.91 -5.97
C ARG A 39 -17.00 7.78 -6.53
N PRO A 40 -17.30 8.94 -7.15
CA PRO A 40 -16.27 9.78 -7.77
C PRO A 40 -15.10 10.13 -6.85
N LEU A 41 -15.37 10.46 -5.57
CA LEU A 41 -14.32 10.75 -4.59
C LEU A 41 -13.45 9.53 -4.27
N ASP A 42 -14.03 8.34 -4.20
CA ASP A 42 -13.30 7.10 -3.89
C ASP A 42 -12.41 6.68 -5.06
N ALA A 43 -12.87 6.87 -6.30
CA ALA A 43 -12.03 6.70 -7.49
C ALA A 43 -10.85 7.70 -7.47
N MET A 44 -11.08 8.96 -7.11
CA MET A 44 -10.02 9.96 -6.98
C MET A 44 -9.00 9.61 -5.89
N ARG A 45 -9.44 9.00 -4.77
CA ARG A 45 -8.54 8.52 -3.70
C ARG A 45 -7.63 7.38 -4.17
N GLU A 46 -8.14 6.48 -5.00
CA GLU A 46 -7.34 5.40 -5.59
C GLU A 46 -6.30 5.90 -6.60
N VAL A 47 -6.64 6.96 -7.35
CA VAL A 47 -5.73 7.54 -8.35
C VAL A 47 -4.76 8.52 -7.73
N HIS A 48 -5.15 9.27 -6.69
CA HIS A 48 -4.34 10.32 -6.07
C HIS A 48 -4.23 10.17 -4.54
N PRO A 49 -3.71 9.05 -4.03
CA PRO A 49 -3.57 8.84 -2.59
C PRO A 49 -2.55 9.82 -1.96
N GLU A 50 -1.59 10.33 -2.73
CA GLU A 50 -0.67 11.40 -2.30
C GLU A 50 -1.38 12.72 -1.95
N LYS A 51 -2.60 12.92 -2.48
CA LYS A 51 -3.41 14.12 -2.25
C LYS A 51 -4.53 13.88 -1.25
N TYR A 52 -5.19 12.72 -1.33
CA TYR A 52 -6.40 12.43 -0.56
C TYR A 52 -6.20 11.43 0.57
N GLY A 53 -5.00 10.89 0.73
CA GLY A 53 -4.68 9.84 1.69
C GLY A 53 -5.01 8.45 1.14
N LEU A 54 -4.55 7.43 1.85
CA LEU A 54 -4.79 6.04 1.51
C LEU A 54 -5.97 5.50 2.31
N TRP A 55 -7.08 5.29 1.62
CA TRP A 55 -8.36 4.83 2.19
C TRP A 55 -8.63 3.38 1.81
N PRO A 56 -9.22 2.57 2.69
CA PRO A 56 -9.75 1.29 2.28
C PRO A 56 -10.95 1.51 1.35
N ARG A 57 -11.12 0.64 0.35
CA ARG A 57 -12.26 0.71 -0.57
C ARG A 57 -13.59 0.37 0.10
N GLY A 58 -13.54 -0.51 1.10
CA GLY A 58 -14.68 -0.89 1.92
C GLY A 58 -14.36 -0.79 3.40
N PRO A 59 -14.35 0.41 4.02
CA PRO A 59 -13.98 0.61 5.43
C PRO A 59 -14.81 -0.19 6.44
N GLY A 60 -16.03 -0.59 6.07
CA GLY A 60 -16.92 -1.43 6.88
C GLY A 60 -16.94 -2.90 6.48
N SER A 61 -16.05 -3.35 5.59
CA SER A 61 -16.04 -4.73 5.13
C SER A 61 -15.51 -5.66 6.21
N ASN A 62 -16.24 -6.76 6.42
CA ASN A 62 -15.89 -7.85 7.32
C ASN A 62 -15.01 -8.92 6.63
N ALA A 63 -14.56 -8.68 5.40
CA ALA A 63 -13.68 -9.60 4.69
C ALA A 63 -12.45 -9.92 5.55
N SER A 64 -12.15 -11.20 5.68
CA SER A 64 -10.94 -11.71 6.32
C SER A 64 -9.69 -11.39 5.48
N ILE A 65 -8.52 -11.55 6.10
CA ILE A 65 -7.23 -11.42 5.40
C ILE A 65 -7.18 -12.40 4.21
N ALA A 66 -7.61 -13.64 4.44
CA ALA A 66 -7.64 -14.67 3.39
C ALA A 66 -8.58 -14.28 2.25
N GLU A 67 -9.81 -13.83 2.52
CA GLU A 67 -10.76 -13.43 1.46
C GLU A 67 -10.25 -12.26 0.62
N HIS A 68 -9.59 -11.29 1.26
CA HIS A 68 -8.95 -10.17 0.57
C HIS A 68 -7.85 -10.64 -0.37
N VAL A 69 -6.89 -11.42 0.13
CA VAL A 69 -5.73 -11.91 -0.63
C VAL A 69 -6.16 -12.89 -1.72
N MET A 70 -7.20 -13.69 -1.45
CA MET A 70 -7.82 -14.55 -2.46
C MET A 70 -8.52 -13.76 -3.58
N GLY A 71 -8.80 -12.48 -3.34
CA GLY A 71 -9.36 -11.54 -4.29
C GLY A 71 -10.83 -11.78 -4.60
N TYR A 72 -11.58 -12.44 -3.70
CA TYR A 72 -13.01 -12.69 -3.86
C TYR A 72 -13.83 -11.41 -3.69
N ASP A 73 -13.50 -10.62 -2.67
CA ASP A 73 -14.03 -9.27 -2.48
C ASP A 73 -12.95 -8.25 -2.88
N LYS A 74 -13.35 -7.23 -3.63
CA LYS A 74 -12.49 -6.12 -4.04
C LYS A 74 -12.69 -4.88 -3.17
N LEU A 75 -13.78 -4.81 -2.41
CA LEU A 75 -14.17 -3.69 -1.57
C LEU A 75 -13.97 -4.04 -0.10
N THR A 76 -12.71 -4.21 0.28
CA THR A 76 -12.31 -4.63 1.62
C THR A 76 -11.75 -3.50 2.46
N SER A 77 -11.57 -3.77 3.76
CA SER A 77 -10.87 -2.90 4.70
C SER A 77 -9.33 -2.93 4.57
N TYR A 78 -8.79 -3.81 3.71
CA TYR A 78 -7.36 -3.99 3.48
C TYR A 78 -6.92 -3.38 2.16
N ILE A 79 -5.64 -3.01 2.11
CA ILE A 79 -4.96 -2.46 0.96
C ILE A 79 -3.66 -3.22 0.75
N SER A 80 -3.55 -3.92 -0.38
CA SER A 80 -2.32 -4.61 -0.77
C SER A 80 -1.17 -3.63 -1.02
N THR A 81 -0.06 -3.87 -0.36
CA THR A 81 1.23 -3.20 -0.60
C THR A 81 2.33 -4.27 -0.65
N SER A 82 3.53 -3.87 -1.04
CA SER A 82 4.69 -4.74 -1.13
C SER A 82 5.79 -4.21 -0.22
N SER A 83 6.51 -5.11 0.45
CA SER A 83 7.75 -4.75 1.12
C SER A 83 8.96 -4.70 0.18
N ASP A 84 8.78 -5.00 -1.11
CA ASP A 84 9.87 -4.91 -2.08
C ASP A 84 10.13 -3.46 -2.46
N PHE A 85 11.19 -2.88 -1.91
CA PHE A 85 11.56 -1.49 -2.17
C PHE A 85 12.76 -1.41 -3.13
N PRO A 86 12.78 -0.46 -4.09
CA PRO A 86 11.73 0.53 -4.40
C PRO A 86 10.69 0.06 -5.44
N GLY A 87 10.85 -1.14 -6.03
CA GLY A 87 10.08 -1.58 -7.21
C GLY A 87 8.63 -1.99 -6.94
N GLY A 88 8.36 -2.52 -5.76
CA GLY A 88 7.08 -3.12 -5.38
C GLY A 88 6.78 -4.40 -6.14
N ALA A 89 5.50 -4.80 -6.16
CA ALA A 89 5.06 -5.98 -6.88
C ALA A 89 4.99 -5.71 -8.40
N ASP A 90 5.94 -6.27 -9.16
CA ASP A 90 6.11 -6.07 -10.62
C ASP A 90 4.91 -6.54 -11.47
N ARG A 91 4.08 -7.43 -10.92
CA ARG A 91 2.89 -7.95 -11.61
C ARG A 91 1.81 -6.90 -11.81
N PHE A 92 1.85 -5.81 -11.05
CA PHE A 92 0.85 -4.75 -11.11
C PHE A 92 1.37 -3.57 -11.92
N ARG A 93 0.56 -3.13 -12.89
CA ARG A 93 0.84 -1.91 -13.66
C ARG A 93 0.28 -0.70 -12.94
N GLY A 94 0.93 0.44 -13.11
CA GLY A 94 0.50 1.70 -12.54
C GLY A 94 1.66 2.56 -12.05
N LYS A 95 1.31 3.70 -11.44
CA LYS A 95 2.31 4.56 -10.80
C LYS A 95 2.74 3.96 -9.47
N VAL A 96 4.01 4.16 -9.12
CA VAL A 96 4.54 3.77 -7.82
C VAL A 96 4.21 4.83 -6.79
N ILE A 97 3.68 4.41 -5.66
CA ILE A 97 3.57 5.20 -4.45
C ILE A 97 4.26 4.49 -3.29
N PHE A 98 4.77 5.28 -2.35
CA PHE A 98 5.44 4.81 -1.15
C PHE A 98 4.62 5.22 0.06
N VAL A 99 4.37 4.26 0.94
CA VAL A 99 3.66 4.44 2.20
C VAL A 99 4.68 4.41 3.32
N ASP A 100 4.83 5.52 4.03
CA ASP A 100 5.69 5.59 5.20
C ASP A 100 5.07 4.76 6.34
N ILE A 101 5.79 3.71 6.75
CA ILE A 101 5.31 2.75 7.75
C ILE A 101 5.07 3.43 9.09
N ALA A 102 5.97 4.31 9.52
CA ALA A 102 5.87 4.99 10.81
C ALA A 102 4.67 5.94 10.83
N LYS A 103 4.43 6.69 9.74
CA LYS A 103 3.26 7.57 9.61
C LYS A 103 1.96 6.79 9.51
N ALA A 104 1.94 5.66 8.80
CA ALA A 104 0.76 4.79 8.76
C ALA A 104 0.40 4.26 10.15
N LYS A 105 1.38 3.72 10.89
CA LYS A 105 1.18 3.25 12.28
C LYS A 105 0.74 4.37 13.22
N ARG A 106 1.38 5.55 13.15
CA ARG A 106 0.97 6.74 13.94
C ARG A 106 -0.46 7.18 13.65
N ALA A 107 -0.91 7.02 12.41
CA ALA A 107 -2.30 7.28 12.01
C ALA A 107 -3.28 6.16 12.41
N GLY A 108 -2.83 5.15 13.15
CA GLY A 108 -3.67 4.04 13.63
C GLY A 108 -3.84 2.89 12.64
N ALA A 109 -3.12 2.88 11.52
CA ALA A 109 -3.17 1.76 10.59
C ALA A 109 -2.54 0.51 11.20
N LYS A 110 -3.17 -0.64 10.96
CA LYS A 110 -2.62 -1.96 11.30
C LYS A 110 -1.95 -2.54 10.07
N LEU A 111 -0.77 -3.12 10.25
CA LEU A 111 -0.08 -3.86 9.19
C LEU A 111 -0.28 -5.36 9.41
N VAL A 112 -0.52 -6.08 8.32
CA VAL A 112 -0.54 -7.54 8.28
C VAL A 112 0.66 -7.98 7.47
N THR A 113 1.59 -8.65 8.12
CA THR A 113 2.83 -9.16 7.55
C THR A 113 2.57 -10.33 6.60
N THR A 114 3.54 -10.60 5.72
CA THR A 114 3.50 -11.77 4.83
C THR A 114 3.33 -13.09 5.59
N GLN A 115 3.95 -13.21 6.77
CA GLN A 115 3.83 -14.40 7.63
C GLN A 115 2.41 -14.56 8.19
N GLU A 116 1.77 -13.46 8.60
CA GLU A 116 0.37 -13.49 9.07
C GLU A 116 -0.58 -13.83 7.91
N ILE A 117 -0.34 -13.30 6.70
CA ILE A 117 -1.10 -13.68 5.50
C ILE A 117 -0.99 -15.19 5.25
N LYS A 118 0.23 -15.75 5.33
CA LYS A 118 0.45 -17.20 5.14
C LYS A 118 -0.32 -18.03 6.16
N LEU A 119 -0.29 -17.62 7.43
CA LEU A 119 -1.01 -18.31 8.50
C LEU A 119 -2.52 -18.29 8.25
N GLU A 120 -3.07 -17.15 7.84
CA GLU A 120 -4.49 -17.02 7.52
C GLU A 120 -4.89 -17.83 6.29
N LEU A 121 -4.04 -17.88 5.25
CA LEU A 121 -4.26 -18.75 4.09
C LEU A 121 -4.22 -20.23 4.45
N ASP A 122 -3.33 -20.65 5.36
CA ASP A 122 -3.27 -22.04 5.84
C ASP A 122 -4.53 -22.43 6.62
N ARG A 123 -5.01 -21.52 7.50
CA ARG A 123 -6.30 -21.69 8.21
C ARG A 123 -7.47 -21.77 7.23
N TYR A 124 -7.48 -20.90 6.23
CA TYR A 124 -8.51 -20.90 5.19
C TYR A 124 -8.48 -22.19 4.35
N ALA A 125 -7.31 -22.74 4.04
CA ALA A 125 -7.19 -24.01 3.33
C ALA A 125 -7.72 -25.20 4.13
N ALA A 126 -7.56 -25.18 5.46
CA ALA A 126 -8.11 -26.20 6.34
C ALA A 126 -9.65 -26.16 6.37
N GLN A 127 -10.23 -24.96 6.34
CA GLN A 127 -11.69 -24.76 6.28
C GLN A 127 -12.28 -25.06 4.90
N TYR A 128 -11.53 -24.77 3.82
CA TYR A 128 -11.97 -24.97 2.44
C TYR A 128 -11.00 -25.86 1.65
N PRO A 129 -10.95 -27.18 1.92
CA PRO A 129 -9.98 -28.09 1.29
C PRO A 129 -10.04 -28.12 -0.25
N HIS A 130 -11.22 -27.88 -0.83
CA HIS A 130 -11.43 -27.83 -2.28
C HIS A 130 -10.69 -26.66 -2.96
N LEU A 131 -10.28 -25.63 -2.22
CA LEU A 131 -9.53 -24.47 -2.72
C LEU A 131 -8.00 -24.61 -2.57
N LYS A 132 -7.52 -25.73 -1.99
CA LYS A 132 -6.09 -25.92 -1.63
C LYS A 132 -5.11 -25.54 -2.74
N ASN A 133 -5.35 -25.99 -3.97
CA ASN A 133 -4.45 -25.70 -5.10
C ASN A 133 -4.39 -24.20 -5.44
N ARG A 134 -5.54 -23.51 -5.36
CA ARG A 134 -5.60 -22.05 -5.58
C ARG A 134 -4.89 -21.31 -4.46
N ILE A 135 -5.08 -21.74 -3.21
CA ILE A 135 -4.46 -21.12 -2.03
C ILE A 135 -2.94 -21.27 -2.08
N VAL A 136 -2.43 -22.46 -2.40
CA VAL A 136 -0.97 -22.69 -2.55
C VAL A 136 -0.37 -21.75 -3.58
N ARG A 137 -1.04 -21.57 -4.73
CA ARG A 137 -0.60 -20.65 -5.78
C ARG A 137 -0.62 -19.19 -5.31
N ILE A 138 -1.63 -18.77 -4.57
CA ILE A 138 -1.74 -17.40 -4.07
C ILE A 138 -0.70 -17.15 -2.97
N LYS A 139 -0.45 -18.14 -2.12
CA LYS A 139 0.59 -18.10 -1.08
C LYS A 139 1.98 -17.92 -1.69
N SER A 140 2.31 -18.63 -2.78
CA SER A 140 3.59 -18.47 -3.46
C SER A 140 3.77 -17.08 -4.08
N TYR A 141 2.69 -16.48 -4.59
CA TYR A 141 2.71 -15.10 -5.09
C TYR A 141 2.94 -14.10 -3.97
N ALA A 142 2.16 -14.18 -2.89
CA ALA A 142 2.26 -13.26 -1.76
C ALA A 142 3.66 -13.28 -1.11
N GLU A 143 4.31 -14.43 -1.03
CA GLU A 143 5.64 -14.55 -0.41
C GLU A 143 6.80 -14.25 -1.36
N GLY A 144 6.78 -14.84 -2.56
CA GLY A 144 7.93 -14.80 -3.46
C GLY A 144 7.93 -13.58 -4.38
N LEU A 145 6.83 -13.36 -5.09
CA LEU A 145 6.77 -12.39 -6.18
C LEU A 145 6.34 -11.01 -5.70
N ASP A 146 5.28 -10.96 -4.90
CA ASP A 146 4.63 -9.71 -4.55
C ASP A 146 5.14 -9.16 -3.20
N LYS A 147 5.79 -10.01 -2.37
CA LYS A 147 6.22 -9.72 -0.99
C LYS A 147 5.16 -8.92 -0.23
N GLU A 148 3.94 -9.45 -0.26
CA GLU A 148 2.73 -8.72 0.08
C GLU A 148 2.67 -8.42 1.58
N VAL A 149 2.32 -7.17 1.89
CA VAL A 149 1.98 -6.67 3.22
C VAL A 149 0.66 -5.93 3.08
N LEU A 150 -0.31 -6.24 3.94
CA LEU A 150 -1.59 -5.53 3.92
C LEU A 150 -1.54 -4.35 4.88
N VAL A 151 -2.03 -3.20 4.42
CA VAL A 151 -2.34 -2.07 5.28
C VAL A 151 -3.84 -2.09 5.54
N LYS A 152 -4.25 -2.07 6.80
CA LYS A 152 -5.63 -1.82 7.24
C LYS A 152 -5.69 -0.42 7.86
N PRO A 153 -6.07 0.62 7.09
CA PRO A 153 -6.13 1.98 7.62
C PRO A 153 -7.25 2.14 8.65
N ASN A 154 -7.10 3.11 9.55
CA ASN A 154 -8.13 3.46 10.53
C ASN A 154 -8.07 4.96 10.88
N PRO A 155 -8.85 5.83 10.23
CA PRO A 155 -9.69 5.57 9.04
C PRO A 155 -8.89 5.62 7.72
N MET A 156 -7.76 6.33 7.68
CA MET A 156 -6.90 6.47 6.50
C MET A 156 -5.44 6.61 6.91
N VAL A 157 -4.51 6.30 6.00
CA VAL A 157 -3.14 6.84 6.10
C VAL A 157 -3.17 8.26 5.52
N PRO A 158 -2.68 9.28 6.25
CA PRO A 158 -2.78 10.66 5.80
C PRO A 158 -1.93 10.91 4.54
N PRO A 159 -2.30 11.89 3.71
CA PRO A 159 -1.53 12.26 2.51
C PRO A 159 -0.05 12.51 2.79
N SER A 160 0.28 13.08 3.97
CA SER A 160 1.67 13.35 4.40
C SER A 160 2.52 12.10 4.65
N GLY A 161 1.90 10.91 4.68
CA GLY A 161 2.57 9.61 4.74
C GLY A 161 2.60 8.86 3.41
N ILE A 162 2.14 9.49 2.32
CA ILE A 162 2.11 8.90 0.98
C ILE A 162 2.99 9.72 0.05
N TYR A 163 3.97 9.08 -0.56
CA TYR A 163 4.93 9.73 -1.44
C TYR A 163 4.84 9.19 -2.85
N THR A 164 4.99 10.07 -3.84
CA THR A 164 5.34 9.67 -5.21
C THR A 164 6.85 9.47 -5.32
N GLU A 165 7.35 8.86 -6.39
CA GLU A 165 8.79 8.74 -6.64
C GLU A 165 9.50 10.10 -6.52
N ARG A 166 8.96 11.12 -7.19
CA ARG A 166 9.49 12.49 -7.12
C ARG A 166 9.39 13.07 -5.72
N GLY A 167 8.26 12.89 -5.04
CA GLY A 167 8.06 13.39 -3.68
C GLY A 167 9.05 12.77 -2.68
N LEU A 168 9.27 11.46 -2.79
CA LEU A 168 10.23 10.74 -1.96
C LEU A 168 11.67 11.19 -2.25
N ALA A 169 12.04 11.33 -3.53
CA ALA A 169 13.37 11.79 -3.93
C ALA A 169 13.70 13.20 -3.39
N VAL A 170 12.72 14.11 -3.39
CA VAL A 170 12.86 15.46 -2.82
C VAL A 170 12.98 15.40 -1.30
N THR A 171 12.17 14.57 -0.63
CA THR A 171 12.11 14.52 0.84
C THR A 171 13.36 13.86 1.44
N CYS A 172 13.87 12.81 0.82
CA CYS A 172 15.02 12.07 1.32
C CYS A 172 16.38 12.67 0.90
N GLY A 173 16.38 13.68 0.02
CA GLY A 173 17.56 14.05 -0.75
C GLY A 173 18.04 12.89 -1.65
N ALA A 174 18.87 13.17 -2.66
CA ALA A 174 19.39 12.15 -3.58
C ALA A 174 20.14 10.98 -2.87
N THR A 175 20.45 11.13 -1.59
CA THR A 175 21.37 10.29 -0.82
C THR A 175 20.76 8.97 -0.31
N ILE A 176 19.46 8.91 -0.01
CA ILE A 176 18.81 7.65 0.47
C ILE A 176 18.34 6.79 -0.71
N TRP A 177 17.86 7.40 -1.79
CA TRP A 177 17.54 6.69 -3.04
C TRP A 177 18.72 5.83 -3.53
N MET A 178 19.96 6.29 -3.31
CA MET A 178 21.18 5.59 -3.69
C MET A 178 21.77 4.67 -2.61
N ARG A 179 21.28 4.68 -1.36
CA ARG A 179 21.82 3.81 -0.29
C ARG A 179 21.18 2.41 -0.29
N ASP A 180 19.87 2.31 -0.54
CA ASP A 180 19.18 1.01 -0.64
C ASP A 180 19.30 0.34 -2.00
N ALA A 181 19.35 1.12 -3.09
CA ALA A 181 19.56 0.57 -4.45
C ALA A 181 20.96 -0.07 -4.64
N ARG A 182 21.86 0.05 -3.66
CA ARG A 182 23.22 -0.54 -3.66
C ARG A 182 23.38 -1.76 -2.76
N GLN A 183 22.38 -2.16 -1.97
CA GLN A 183 22.44 -3.41 -1.19
C GLN A 183 21.94 -4.64 -1.97
N THR A 184 21.50 -4.46 -3.21
CA THR A 184 21.04 -5.54 -4.11
C THR A 184 21.98 -5.79 -5.30
N ARG A 185 23.27 -5.45 -5.17
CA ARG A 185 24.32 -5.89 -6.11
C ARG A 185 25.26 -6.89 -5.45
#